data_AF-W4QI97-F1
#
_entry.id   AF-W4QI97-F1
#
_cell.length_a   1.000
_cell.length_b   1.000
_cell.length_c   1.000
_cell.angle_alpha   90.00
_cell.angle_beta   90.00
_cell.angle_gamma   90.00
#
_symmetry.space_group_name_H-M   'P 1'
#
loop_
_entity.id
_entity.type
_entity.pdbx_description
1 polymer ?
#
loop_
_entity_poly.entity_id
_entity_poly.type
_entity_poly.pdbx_seq_one_letter_code
_entity_poly.pdbx_strand_id
1 'polypeptide(L)'
;METNLFLQQLWQNNYPAFIMPFAARLEWQEGRALPDVFSSSLTLIGAALGKRDIDIAIHAPVQKVLMNGDKVQGVEAIDRNERVHQIKAKKVVLAANAFQTPRILLQSPFDHLPVGRYLIKHTFFKMRAFTSEEVGDLFSEITPCYVRQRPDAPYFVQIFPEADRQLGFYGFVKVLSRYRNRVTLSNNKLLTFYQSSELDRQLLNQALIDTERMIQLIGAEIGAEKEGDEPLCLTIPGSDYHESGTCRMGMSPSDSVVDSTCAVHGVKGLWIADNSILPTLGSNPTLTTMSLSLRTGDTIIRELVDE
;
A
#
# COMPACT_ATOMS: atom_id res chain seq x y z
N MET A 1 -0.10 -33.03 -3.73
CA MET A 1 -1.49 -32.59 -3.96
C MET A 1 -1.59 -31.89 -5.30
N GLU A 2 -2.50 -32.30 -6.18
CA GLU A 2 -2.67 -31.65 -7.50
C GLU A 2 -3.31 -30.26 -7.38
N THR A 3 -2.78 -29.27 -8.11
CA THR A 3 -3.29 -27.88 -8.12
C THR A 3 -4.77 -27.77 -8.47
N ASN A 4 -5.24 -28.57 -9.42
CA ASN A 4 -6.64 -28.58 -9.81
C ASN A 4 -7.54 -29.09 -8.68
N LEU A 5 -7.13 -30.13 -7.95
CA LEU A 5 -7.89 -30.66 -6.82
C LEU A 5 -7.94 -29.65 -5.67
N PHE A 6 -6.81 -29.02 -5.35
CA PHE A 6 -6.72 -27.95 -4.35
C PHE A 6 -7.68 -26.78 -4.65
N LEU A 7 -7.64 -26.24 -5.87
CA LEU A 7 -8.52 -25.15 -6.28
C LEU A 7 -9.98 -25.58 -6.31
N GLN A 8 -10.26 -26.79 -6.80
CA GLN A 8 -11.62 -27.35 -6.86
C GLN A 8 -12.25 -27.46 -5.47
N GLN A 9 -11.51 -27.93 -4.47
CA GLN A 9 -11.99 -28.00 -3.08
C GLN A 9 -12.38 -26.62 -2.55
N LEU A 10 -11.60 -25.59 -2.84
CA LEU A 10 -11.91 -24.21 -2.45
C LEU A 10 -13.13 -23.66 -3.20
N TRP A 11 -13.18 -23.83 -4.53
CA TRP A 11 -14.29 -23.33 -5.36
C TRP A 11 -15.63 -23.96 -5.03
N GLN A 12 -15.67 -25.28 -4.79
CA GLN A 12 -16.90 -25.99 -4.40
C GLN A 12 -17.48 -25.49 -3.08
N ASN A 13 -16.65 -24.86 -2.24
CA ASN A 13 -17.03 -24.27 -0.95
C ASN A 13 -17.09 -22.73 -1.01
N ASN A 14 -17.30 -22.19 -2.22
CA ASN A 14 -17.46 -20.77 -2.50
C ASN A 14 -16.21 -19.91 -2.23
N TYR A 15 -15.02 -20.48 -1.99
CA TYR A 15 -13.78 -19.70 -1.83
C TYR A 15 -13.15 -19.42 -3.20
N PRO A 16 -13.20 -18.18 -3.72
CA PRO A 16 -12.72 -17.86 -5.07
C PRO A 16 -11.19 -17.78 -5.06
N ALA A 17 -10.55 -18.94 -5.17
CA ALA A 17 -9.11 -19.13 -5.14
C ALA A 17 -8.50 -19.03 -6.54
N PHE A 18 -7.34 -18.38 -6.66
CA PHE A 18 -6.63 -18.24 -7.94
C PHE A 18 -5.12 -18.32 -7.70
N ILE A 19 -4.44 -19.12 -8.51
CA ILE A 19 -2.98 -18.99 -8.65
C ILE A 19 -2.73 -17.75 -9.50
N MET A 20 -2.13 -16.70 -8.92
CA MET A 20 -1.78 -15.45 -9.61
C MET A 20 -2.89 -14.83 -10.48
N PRO A 21 -3.87 -14.11 -9.90
CA PRO A 21 -4.82 -13.35 -10.69
C PRO A 21 -4.13 -12.12 -11.30
N PHE A 22 -3.74 -12.21 -12.57
CA PHE A 22 -3.04 -11.18 -13.32
C PHE A 22 -3.90 -9.91 -13.54
N ALA A 23 -3.59 -8.85 -12.80
CA ALA A 23 -3.75 -7.47 -13.26
C ALA A 23 -2.39 -6.87 -13.66
N ALA A 24 -1.42 -7.74 -13.98
CA ALA A 24 -0.05 -7.42 -14.30
C ALA A 24 0.26 -7.98 -15.68
N ARG A 25 0.59 -7.13 -16.65
CA ARG A 25 1.09 -7.60 -17.95
C ARG A 25 2.57 -7.91 -17.78
N LEU A 26 2.90 -9.16 -17.48
CA LEU A 26 4.29 -9.60 -17.24
C LEU A 26 5.13 -9.74 -18.52
N GLU A 27 4.51 -9.60 -19.69
CA GLU A 27 5.22 -9.61 -20.97
C GLU A 27 6.04 -8.33 -21.13
N TRP A 28 7.37 -8.46 -21.12
CA TRP A 28 8.27 -7.40 -21.53
C TRP A 28 8.00 -7.04 -23.00
N GLN A 29 7.62 -5.78 -23.24
CA GLN A 29 7.57 -5.22 -24.59
C GLN A 29 8.85 -4.42 -24.83
N GLU A 30 9.54 -4.74 -25.92
CA GLU A 30 10.76 -4.04 -26.32
C GLU A 30 10.51 -2.52 -26.38
N GLY A 31 11.29 -1.75 -25.60
CA GLY A 31 11.19 -0.29 -25.54
C GLY A 31 10.01 0.28 -24.72
N ARG A 32 9.18 -0.54 -24.07
CA ARG A 32 8.09 -0.10 -23.17
C ARG A 32 8.22 -0.74 -21.79
N ALA A 33 8.66 0.04 -20.80
CA ALA A 33 8.56 -0.36 -19.40
C ALA A 33 7.09 -0.25 -18.96
N LEU A 34 6.40 -1.38 -18.87
CA LEU A 34 5.06 -1.45 -18.31
C LEU A 34 5.16 -1.80 -16.83
N PRO A 35 4.62 -0.99 -15.91
CA PRO A 35 4.61 -1.31 -14.50
C PRO A 35 3.73 -2.54 -14.21
N ASP A 36 4.30 -3.52 -13.52
CA ASP A 36 3.62 -4.66 -12.93
C ASP A 36 3.87 -4.75 -11.41
N VAL A 37 3.38 -5.82 -10.77
CA VAL A 37 3.55 -6.03 -9.31
C VAL A 37 5.00 -6.29 -8.87
N PHE A 38 5.89 -6.59 -9.82
CA PHE A 38 7.32 -6.83 -9.58
C PHE A 38 8.19 -5.65 -10.04
N SER A 39 7.59 -4.64 -10.64
CA SER A 39 8.29 -3.50 -11.23
C SER A 39 8.75 -2.54 -10.16
N SER A 40 10.06 -2.33 -10.11
CA SER A 40 10.67 -1.29 -9.27
C SER A 40 10.52 0.09 -9.92
N SER A 41 10.31 1.12 -9.10
CA SER A 41 10.38 2.51 -9.54
C SER A 41 11.74 2.84 -10.16
N LEU A 42 12.82 2.14 -9.77
CA LEU A 42 14.15 2.29 -10.36
C LEU A 42 14.18 1.93 -11.85
N THR A 43 13.42 0.92 -12.27
CA THR A 43 13.32 0.53 -13.69
C THR A 43 12.68 1.65 -14.51
N LEU A 44 11.63 2.29 -13.96
CA LEU A 44 10.94 3.41 -14.61
C LEU A 44 11.84 4.66 -14.67
N ILE A 45 12.57 4.96 -13.59
CA ILE A 45 13.53 6.06 -13.56
C ILE A 45 14.64 5.83 -14.60
N GLY A 46 15.21 4.62 -14.66
CA GLY A 46 16.23 4.25 -15.65
C GLY A 46 15.72 4.42 -17.09
N ALA A 47 14.51 3.97 -17.38
CA ALA A 47 13.89 4.15 -18.69
C ALA A 47 13.61 5.63 -19.02
N ALA A 48 13.29 6.46 -18.02
CA ALA A 48 13.03 7.88 -18.20
C ALA A 48 14.32 8.68 -18.45
N LEU A 49 15.42 8.35 -17.75
CA LEU A 49 16.75 8.95 -17.94
C LEU A 49 17.28 8.76 -19.37
N GLY A 50 16.91 7.66 -20.05
CA GLY A 50 17.28 7.44 -21.44
C GLY A 50 16.48 8.27 -22.46
N LYS A 51 15.43 9.00 -22.04
CA LYS A 51 14.51 9.72 -22.94
C LYS A 51 14.52 11.23 -22.76
N ARG A 52 14.88 11.73 -21.57
CA ARG A 52 14.86 13.16 -21.21
C ARG A 52 15.98 13.44 -20.21
N ASP A 53 16.43 14.69 -20.20
CA ASP A 53 17.29 15.19 -19.13
C ASP A 53 16.47 15.24 -17.83
N ILE A 54 16.84 14.39 -16.87
CA ILE A 54 16.22 14.31 -15.55
C ILE A 54 17.34 14.46 -14.52
N ASP A 55 17.21 15.48 -13.67
CA ASP A 55 18.09 15.65 -12.52
C ASP A 55 17.63 14.78 -11.36
N ILE A 56 18.55 13.99 -10.81
CA ILE A 56 18.30 13.16 -9.62
C ILE A 56 19.24 13.62 -8.50
N ALA A 57 18.65 14.19 -7.45
CA ALA A 57 19.36 14.51 -6.23
C ALA A 57 19.18 13.39 -5.20
N ILE A 58 20.28 12.70 -4.85
CA ILE A 58 20.32 11.72 -3.76
C ILE A 58 20.80 12.39 -2.46
N HIS A 59 20.42 11.82 -1.31
CA HIS A 59 20.71 12.40 0.01
C HIS A 59 20.21 13.84 0.17
N ALA A 60 19.06 14.12 -0.44
CA ALA A 60 18.40 15.42 -0.42
C ALA A 60 16.99 15.30 0.19
N PRO A 61 16.84 14.95 1.49
CA PRO A 61 15.52 14.86 2.12
C PRO A 61 14.78 16.20 2.04
N VAL A 62 13.55 16.16 1.52
CA VAL A 62 12.64 17.31 1.52
C VAL A 62 12.11 17.53 2.95
N GLN A 63 12.17 18.76 3.44
CA GLN A 63 11.59 19.17 4.73
C GLN A 63 10.16 19.67 4.57
N LYS A 64 9.95 20.64 3.67
CA LYS A 64 8.66 21.32 3.52
C LYS A 64 8.40 21.75 2.08
N VAL A 65 7.12 22.00 1.78
CA VAL A 65 6.66 22.61 0.53
C VAL A 65 6.69 24.14 0.70
N LEU A 66 7.18 24.83 -0.33
CA LEU A 66 7.20 26.29 -0.39
C LEU A 66 5.93 26.79 -1.09
N MET A 67 5.28 27.80 -0.51
CA MET A 67 3.97 28.30 -0.94
C MET A 67 3.98 29.80 -1.19
N ASN A 68 3.14 30.26 -2.11
CA ASN A 68 2.75 31.66 -2.27
C ASN A 68 1.23 31.74 -2.43
N GLY A 69 0.54 32.12 -1.36
CA GLY A 69 -0.90 32.00 -1.27
C GLY A 69 -1.34 30.54 -1.44
N ASP A 70 -2.24 30.31 -2.40
CA ASP A 70 -2.78 29.00 -2.75
C ASP A 70 -1.93 28.22 -3.77
N LYS A 71 -0.74 28.71 -4.14
CA LYS A 71 0.09 28.13 -5.20
C LYS A 71 1.44 27.63 -4.68
N VAL A 72 1.85 26.46 -5.16
CA VAL A 72 3.19 25.94 -4.87
C VAL A 72 4.28 26.76 -5.56
N GLN A 73 5.42 26.92 -4.90
CA GLN A 73 6.63 27.54 -5.45
C GLN A 73 7.82 26.60 -5.52
N GLY A 74 7.75 25.44 -4.87
CA GLY A 74 8.83 24.47 -4.84
C GLY A 74 8.90 23.72 -3.51
N VAL A 75 10.09 23.24 -3.19
CA VAL A 75 10.37 22.52 -1.95
C VAL A 75 11.65 22.99 -1.30
N GLU A 76 11.73 22.83 0.01
CA GLU A 76 12.94 22.99 0.79
C GLU A 76 13.56 21.61 1.04
N ALA A 77 14.79 21.39 0.60
CA ALA A 77 15.54 20.16 0.81
C ALA A 77 16.80 20.42 1.63
N ILE A 78 17.26 19.42 2.37
CA ILE A 78 18.52 19.48 3.13
C ILE A 78 19.57 18.63 2.44
N ASP A 79 20.82 19.06 2.41
CA ASP A 79 21.93 18.18 2.05
C ASP A 79 22.54 17.45 3.25
N ARG A 80 23.54 16.60 2.99
CA ARG A 80 24.28 15.84 4.02
C ARG A 80 25.01 16.71 5.05
N ASN A 81 25.25 17.98 4.75
CA ASN A 81 25.91 18.94 5.63
C ASN A 81 24.89 19.83 6.37
N GLU A 82 23.63 19.41 6.39
CA GLU A 82 22.52 20.14 7.00
C GLU A 82 22.23 21.50 6.35
N ARG A 83 22.74 21.76 5.15
CA ARG A 83 22.45 23.01 4.43
C ARG A 83 21.10 22.92 3.78
N VAL A 84 20.35 24.01 3.91
CA VAL A 84 19.02 24.16 3.35
C VAL A 84 19.10 24.69 1.92
N HIS A 85 18.45 24.00 0.99
CA HIS A 85 18.36 24.33 -0.43
C HIS A 85 16.89 24.54 -0.81
N GLN A 86 16.61 25.62 -1.54
CA GLN A 86 15.28 25.86 -2.11
C GLN A 86 15.27 25.47 -3.58
N ILE A 87 14.48 24.45 -3.91
CA ILE A 87 14.30 23.97 -5.28
C ILE A 87 12.97 24.52 -5.78
N LYS A 88 13.03 25.46 -6.74
CA LYS A 88 11.83 26.12 -7.29
C LYS A 88 11.14 25.21 -8.30
N ALA A 89 9.81 25.11 -8.21
CA ALA A 89 8.99 24.38 -9.16
C ALA A 89 7.57 24.95 -9.21
N LYS A 90 6.96 24.98 -10.41
CA LYS A 90 5.55 25.35 -10.59
C LYS A 90 4.59 24.21 -10.24
N LYS A 91 5.06 22.97 -10.36
CA LYS A 91 4.32 21.73 -10.11
C LYS A 91 5.18 20.83 -9.23
N VAL A 92 4.60 20.29 -8.16
CA VAL A 92 5.28 19.44 -7.17
C VAL A 92 4.43 18.19 -6.94
N VAL A 93 5.08 17.03 -6.95
CA VAL A 93 4.46 15.75 -6.59
C VAL A 93 5.19 15.19 -5.38
N LEU A 94 4.47 14.98 -4.28
CA LEU A 94 4.99 14.28 -3.12
C LEU A 94 4.76 12.78 -3.28
N ALA A 95 5.83 12.00 -3.16
CA ALA A 95 5.80 10.53 -3.23
C ALA A 95 6.72 9.93 -2.17
N ALA A 96 6.58 10.41 -0.93
CA ALA A 96 7.50 10.13 0.17
C ALA A 96 6.96 9.08 1.16
N ASN A 97 5.95 8.28 0.79
CA ASN A 97 5.29 7.25 1.60
C ASN A 97 4.32 7.79 2.67
N ALA A 98 3.56 6.87 3.28
CA ALA A 98 2.51 7.17 4.25
C ALA A 98 2.98 7.82 5.56
N PHE A 99 4.29 7.95 5.79
CA PHE A 99 4.85 8.61 6.96
C PHE A 99 5.61 9.89 6.60
N GLN A 100 6.40 9.91 5.53
CA GLN A 100 7.19 11.12 5.22
C GLN A 100 6.41 12.15 4.41
N THR A 101 5.43 11.75 3.59
CA THR A 101 4.54 12.71 2.94
C THR A 101 3.76 13.56 3.97
N PRO A 102 3.05 12.98 4.95
CA PRO A 102 2.45 13.79 6.00
C PRO A 102 3.49 14.51 6.86
N ARG A 103 4.71 13.99 7.06
CA ARG A 103 5.79 14.76 7.73
C ARG A 103 6.07 16.07 7.01
N ILE A 104 6.26 16.01 5.69
CA ILE A 104 6.56 17.19 4.86
C ILE A 104 5.41 18.19 4.96
N LEU A 105 4.17 17.71 4.84
CA LEU A 105 2.98 18.58 4.89
C LEU A 105 2.73 19.16 6.28
N LEU A 106 2.98 18.42 7.37
CA LEU A 106 2.87 18.92 8.76
C LEU A 106 3.95 19.96 9.10
N GLN A 107 5.05 20.01 8.34
CA GLN A 107 6.08 21.06 8.41
C GLN A 107 5.81 22.23 7.44
N SER A 108 4.69 22.18 6.71
CA SER A 108 4.26 23.15 5.70
C SER A 108 2.93 23.81 6.13
N PRO A 109 2.47 24.90 5.49
CA PRO A 109 1.27 25.63 5.92
C PRO A 109 -0.05 24.94 5.49
N PHE A 110 -0.28 23.70 5.91
CA PHE A 110 -1.46 22.88 5.58
C PHE A 110 -2.27 22.45 6.82
N ASP A 111 -2.31 23.28 7.85
CA ASP A 111 -3.06 23.07 9.09
C ASP A 111 -4.59 23.00 8.91
N HIS A 112 -5.11 23.58 7.83
CA HIS A 112 -6.51 23.54 7.42
C HIS A 112 -6.97 22.18 6.87
N LEU A 113 -6.05 21.28 6.54
CA LEU A 113 -6.35 19.94 6.04
C LEU A 113 -6.11 18.88 7.12
N PRO A 114 -6.80 17.72 7.07
CA PRO A 114 -6.63 16.64 8.04
C PRO A 114 -5.34 15.82 7.81
N VAL A 115 -4.21 16.48 7.58
CA VAL A 115 -2.91 15.85 7.34
C VAL A 115 -2.52 14.97 8.55
N GLY A 116 -2.04 13.77 8.25
CA GLY A 116 -1.63 12.78 9.23
C GLY A 116 -2.80 12.03 9.87
N ARG A 117 -4.07 12.44 9.67
CA ARG A 117 -5.24 11.70 10.18
C ARG A 117 -5.49 10.44 9.35
N TYR A 118 -6.38 9.58 9.84
CA TYR A 118 -6.84 8.40 9.12
C TYR A 118 -5.74 7.38 8.81
N LEU A 119 -4.69 7.30 9.63
CA LEU A 119 -3.66 6.28 9.50
C LEU A 119 -4.31 4.89 9.46
N ILE A 120 -4.01 4.14 8.40
CA ILE A 120 -4.39 2.75 8.17
C ILE A 120 -3.12 1.91 8.16
N LYS A 121 -3.21 0.71 8.73
CA LYS A 121 -2.26 -0.39 8.58
C LYS A 121 -3.07 -1.67 8.33
N HIS A 122 -2.44 -2.77 7.93
CA HIS A 122 -3.14 -4.05 7.88
C HIS A 122 -3.51 -4.56 9.28
N THR A 123 -4.71 -5.12 9.35
CA THR A 123 -5.06 -6.13 10.34
C THR A 123 -4.98 -7.46 9.60
N PHE A 124 -4.04 -8.31 10.00
CA PHE A 124 -3.79 -9.59 9.35
C PHE A 124 -3.55 -10.69 10.37
N PHE A 125 -3.51 -11.94 9.91
CA PHE A 125 -3.07 -13.10 10.68
C PHE A 125 -2.19 -14.00 9.82
N LYS A 126 -1.48 -14.91 10.50
CA LYS A 126 -0.72 -15.99 9.89
C LYS A 126 -1.16 -17.31 10.51
N MET A 127 -1.46 -18.29 9.68
CA MET A 127 -1.70 -19.67 10.10
C MET A 127 -0.77 -20.59 9.32
N ARG A 128 -0.35 -21.69 9.94
CA ARG A 128 0.39 -22.75 9.26
C ARG A 128 -0.48 -23.99 9.15
N ALA A 129 -0.36 -24.68 8.02
CA ALA A 129 -1.00 -25.95 7.81
C ALA A 129 -0.01 -26.96 7.24
N PHE A 130 -0.18 -28.22 7.63
CA PHE A 130 0.66 -29.32 7.20
C PHE A 130 -0.16 -30.30 6.35
N THR A 131 0.37 -30.67 5.20
CA THR A 131 -0.27 -31.60 4.26
C THR A 131 0.34 -32.99 4.38
N SER A 132 -0.40 -34.03 4.02
CA SER A 132 0.14 -35.40 3.94
C SER A 132 1.10 -35.57 2.75
N GLU A 133 0.85 -34.83 1.66
CA GLU A 133 1.62 -34.83 0.42
C GLU A 133 2.47 -33.56 0.27
N GLU A 134 3.50 -33.61 -0.58
CA GLU A 134 4.30 -32.43 -0.91
C GLU A 134 3.50 -31.35 -1.63
N VAL A 135 3.90 -30.10 -1.38
CA VAL A 135 3.28 -28.88 -1.89
C VAL A 135 4.07 -28.24 -3.04
N GLY A 136 5.24 -28.77 -3.38
CA GLY A 136 6.21 -28.15 -4.30
C GLY A 136 5.69 -27.90 -5.72
N ASP A 137 4.74 -28.69 -6.19
CA ASP A 137 4.14 -28.53 -7.53
C ASP A 137 2.86 -27.66 -7.55
N LEU A 138 2.32 -27.30 -6.38
CA LEU A 138 1.09 -26.49 -6.29
C LEU A 138 1.33 -25.03 -6.71
N PHE A 139 2.56 -24.55 -6.54
CA PHE A 139 2.97 -23.17 -6.70
C PHE A 139 4.35 -23.12 -7.37
N SER A 140 4.60 -22.16 -8.25
CA SER A 140 6.00 -21.77 -8.48
C SER A 140 6.56 -21.08 -7.23
N GLU A 141 7.88 -21.15 -7.00
CA GLU A 141 8.56 -20.57 -5.81
C GLU A 141 8.17 -19.11 -5.49
N ILE A 142 7.68 -18.37 -6.49
CA ILE A 142 7.33 -16.95 -6.42
C ILE A 142 5.82 -16.66 -6.45
N THR A 143 4.96 -17.68 -6.55
CA THR A 143 3.55 -17.48 -6.93
C THR A 143 2.56 -18.06 -5.92
N PRO A 144 2.01 -17.24 -5.01
CA PRO A 144 0.99 -17.70 -4.07
C PRO A 144 -0.37 -17.96 -4.74
N CYS A 145 -1.19 -18.79 -4.08
CA CYS A 145 -2.64 -18.76 -4.28
C CYS A 145 -3.25 -17.59 -3.52
N TYR A 146 -4.24 -16.93 -4.14
CA TYR A 146 -5.05 -15.89 -3.54
C TYR A 146 -6.49 -16.35 -3.42
N VAL A 147 -7.04 -16.35 -2.21
CA VAL A 147 -8.48 -16.39 -2.00
C VAL A 147 -8.99 -14.96 -1.98
N ARG A 148 -9.80 -14.59 -2.98
CA ARG A 148 -10.24 -13.21 -3.19
C ARG A 148 -11.35 -12.81 -2.20
N GLN A 149 -11.34 -11.53 -1.84
CA GLN A 149 -12.43 -10.86 -1.12
C GLN A 149 -13.79 -11.03 -1.80
N ARG A 150 -14.82 -11.19 -0.97
CA ARG A 150 -16.23 -11.14 -1.37
C ARG A 150 -16.98 -10.08 -0.54
N PRO A 151 -18.17 -9.61 -0.97
CA PRO A 151 -18.96 -8.66 -0.17
C PRO A 151 -19.28 -9.16 1.25
N ASP A 152 -19.51 -10.46 1.41
CA ASP A 152 -19.79 -11.15 2.67
C ASP A 152 -18.53 -11.59 3.44
N ALA A 153 -17.38 -11.60 2.75
CA ALA A 153 -16.08 -11.97 3.27
C ALA A 153 -15.03 -10.92 2.87
N PRO A 154 -15.02 -9.74 3.52
CA PRO A 154 -14.16 -8.61 3.15
C PRO A 154 -12.73 -8.79 3.70
N TYR A 155 -12.14 -9.96 3.42
CA TYR A 155 -10.75 -10.30 3.67
C TYR A 155 -10.21 -11.07 2.45
N PHE A 156 -8.89 -11.05 2.24
CA PHE A 156 -8.25 -11.96 1.30
C PHE A 156 -7.22 -12.82 2.03
N VAL A 157 -6.92 -13.98 1.49
CA VAL A 157 -5.93 -14.91 2.05
C VAL A 157 -4.90 -15.21 0.97
N GLN A 158 -3.62 -15.06 1.31
CA GLN A 158 -2.51 -15.55 0.50
C GLN A 158 -2.05 -16.90 1.05
N ILE A 159 -1.83 -17.87 0.17
CA ILE A 159 -1.38 -19.20 0.54
C ILE A 159 -0.05 -19.44 -0.17
N PHE A 160 1.00 -19.68 0.62
CA PHE A 160 2.36 -19.92 0.15
C PHE A 160 2.83 -21.32 0.56
N PRO A 161 3.65 -22.01 -0.25
CA PRO A 161 4.46 -23.10 0.24
C PRO A 161 5.58 -22.50 1.12
N GLU A 162 5.70 -22.95 2.38
CA GLU A 162 6.77 -22.50 3.28
C GLU A 162 7.90 -23.53 3.42
N ALA A 163 7.59 -24.81 3.23
CA ALA A 163 8.53 -25.93 3.25
C ALA A 163 7.85 -27.17 2.62
N ASP A 164 8.57 -28.28 2.55
CA ASP A 164 7.98 -29.57 2.19
C ASP A 164 6.79 -29.85 3.09
N ARG A 165 5.64 -30.07 2.45
CA ARG A 165 4.36 -30.37 3.12
C ARG A 165 3.85 -29.29 4.08
N GLN A 166 4.31 -28.04 3.92
CA GLN A 166 3.90 -26.92 4.77
C GLN A 166 3.36 -25.76 3.94
N LEU A 167 2.18 -25.28 4.31
CA LEU A 167 1.53 -24.11 3.76
C LEU A 167 1.44 -22.99 4.80
N GLY A 168 1.76 -21.77 4.38
CA GLY A 168 1.52 -20.55 5.15
C GLY A 168 0.28 -19.83 4.60
N PHE A 169 -0.70 -19.58 5.47
CA PHE A 169 -1.92 -18.82 5.18
C PHE A 169 -1.80 -17.44 5.81
N TYR A 170 -1.86 -16.40 4.98
CA TYR A 170 -1.75 -15.00 5.40
C TYR A 170 -3.06 -14.30 5.06
N GLY A 171 -3.91 -14.13 6.06
CA GLY A 171 -5.21 -13.48 5.88
C GLY A 171 -5.17 -12.01 6.27
N PHE A 172 -5.72 -11.14 5.43
CA PHE A 172 -5.74 -9.70 5.63
C PHE A 172 -7.17 -9.20 5.48
N VAL A 173 -7.64 -8.44 6.47
CA VAL A 173 -9.01 -7.90 6.44
C VAL A 173 -9.03 -6.51 5.86
N LYS A 174 -10.17 -6.13 5.28
CA LYS A 174 -10.44 -4.74 4.88
C LYS A 174 -10.43 -3.85 6.12
N VAL A 175 -9.62 -2.80 6.08
CA VAL A 175 -9.52 -1.79 7.15
C VAL A 175 -10.07 -0.47 6.62
N LEU A 176 -11.02 0.09 7.36
CA LEU A 176 -11.60 1.41 7.08
C LEU A 176 -10.81 2.50 7.81
N SER A 177 -10.63 3.63 7.14
CA SER A 177 -9.99 4.82 7.73
C SER A 177 -10.74 5.31 8.97
N ARG A 178 -10.01 5.64 10.05
CA ARG A 178 -10.59 6.23 11.27
C ARG A 178 -9.90 7.54 11.61
N TYR A 179 -10.66 8.62 11.77
CA TYR A 179 -10.12 9.96 12.03
C TYR A 179 -9.16 10.02 13.23
N ARG A 180 -9.41 9.22 14.27
CA ARG A 180 -8.59 9.19 15.49
C ARG A 180 -7.16 8.68 15.25
N ASN A 181 -7.01 7.72 14.33
CA ASN A 181 -5.74 7.11 13.99
C ASN A 181 -4.92 8.14 13.23
N ARG A 182 -3.68 8.34 13.64
CA ARG A 182 -2.92 9.48 13.15
C ARG A 182 -1.42 9.32 13.24
N VAL A 183 -0.76 10.12 12.43
CA VAL A 183 0.63 10.49 12.49
C VAL A 183 0.70 11.97 12.86
N THR A 184 1.55 12.31 13.81
CA THR A 184 1.79 13.69 14.26
C THR A 184 3.28 13.94 14.37
N LEU A 185 3.69 15.21 14.46
CA LEU A 185 5.07 15.59 14.69
C LEU A 185 5.28 16.16 16.08
N SER A 186 6.38 15.75 16.71
CA SER A 186 6.92 16.37 17.93
C SER A 186 8.43 16.43 17.82
N ASN A 187 9.02 17.62 17.95
CA ASN A 187 10.47 17.83 17.80
C ASN A 187 11.05 17.17 16.52
N ASN A 188 10.37 17.37 15.38
CA ASN A 188 10.68 16.74 14.08
C ASN A 188 10.67 15.21 14.05
N LYS A 189 10.20 14.54 15.10
CA LYS A 189 9.99 13.09 15.13
C LYS A 189 8.54 12.76 14.85
N LEU A 190 8.33 11.72 14.04
CA LEU A 190 7.01 11.17 13.78
C LEU A 190 6.54 10.38 15.00
N LEU A 191 5.33 10.68 15.44
CA LEU A 191 4.61 9.96 16.48
C LEU A 191 3.35 9.36 15.87
N THR A 192 3.09 8.10 16.17
CA THR A 192 1.91 7.39 15.69
C THR A 192 0.93 7.17 16.84
N PHE A 193 -0.36 7.29 16.54
CA PHE A 193 -1.42 6.81 17.41
C PHE A 193 -2.33 5.93 16.56
N TYR A 194 -2.48 4.67 16.95
CA TYR A 194 -3.30 3.72 16.23
C TYR A 194 -4.15 2.92 17.20
N GLN A 195 -5.41 2.75 16.85
CA GLN A 195 -6.33 1.89 17.57
C GLN A 195 -7.16 1.10 16.57
N SER A 196 -7.15 -0.22 16.71
CA SER A 196 -8.02 -1.13 15.95
C SER A 196 -9.48 -0.94 16.34
N SER A 197 -10.39 -1.17 15.41
CA SER A 197 -11.84 -1.08 15.62
C SER A 197 -12.44 -2.42 16.04
N GLU A 198 -13.66 -2.40 16.59
CA GLU A 198 -14.38 -3.63 16.88
C GLU A 198 -14.74 -4.39 15.59
N LEU A 199 -15.06 -3.66 14.53
CA LEU A 199 -15.27 -4.25 13.20
C LEU A 199 -14.00 -4.95 12.69
N ASP A 200 -12.82 -4.36 12.88
CA ASP A 200 -11.55 -4.97 12.46
C ASP A 200 -11.34 -6.32 13.14
N ARG A 201 -11.69 -6.42 14.44
CA ARG A 201 -11.60 -7.66 15.23
C ARG A 201 -12.62 -8.69 14.78
N GLN A 202 -13.86 -8.27 14.53
CA GLN A 202 -14.93 -9.15 14.04
C GLN A 202 -14.56 -9.74 12.67
N LEU A 203 -14.08 -8.91 11.75
CA LEU A 203 -13.63 -9.36 10.43
C LEU A 203 -12.42 -10.28 10.54
N LEU A 204 -11.49 -10.01 11.48
CA LEU A 204 -10.34 -10.87 11.71
C LEU A 204 -10.75 -12.26 12.21
N ASN A 205 -11.65 -12.32 13.19
CA ASN A 205 -12.18 -13.57 13.71
C ASN A 205 -12.92 -14.36 12.63
N GLN A 206 -13.73 -13.68 11.80
CA GLN A 206 -14.40 -14.33 10.67
C GLN A 206 -13.38 -14.91 9.67
N ALA A 207 -12.34 -14.14 9.34
CA ALA A 207 -11.30 -14.57 8.40
C ALA A 207 -10.48 -15.75 8.95
N LEU A 208 -10.22 -15.80 10.26
CA LEU A 208 -9.57 -16.93 10.93
C LEU A 208 -10.43 -18.20 10.82
N ILE A 209 -11.72 -18.13 11.20
CA ILE A 209 -12.65 -19.26 11.12
C ILE A 209 -12.76 -19.79 9.68
N ASP A 210 -12.84 -18.89 8.71
CA ASP A 210 -12.94 -19.30 7.32
C ASP A 210 -11.64 -19.90 6.79
N THR A 211 -10.47 -19.42 7.24
CA THR A 211 -9.19 -20.05 6.88
C THR A 211 -8.99 -21.40 7.55
N GLU A 212 -9.43 -21.60 8.79
CA GLU A 212 -9.47 -22.94 9.41
C GLU A 212 -10.29 -23.92 8.57
N ARG A 213 -11.45 -23.48 8.05
CA ARG A 213 -12.26 -24.29 7.13
C ARG A 213 -11.54 -24.55 5.82
N MET A 214 -10.88 -23.55 5.23
CA MET A 214 -10.08 -23.76 4.01
C MET A 214 -9.00 -24.83 4.23
N ILE A 215 -8.29 -24.78 5.36
CA ILE A 215 -7.25 -25.75 5.74
C ILE A 215 -7.84 -27.16 5.84
N GLN A 216 -8.98 -27.32 6.49
CA GLN A 216 -9.67 -28.61 6.58
C GLN A 216 -10.15 -29.13 5.22
N LEU A 217 -10.69 -28.26 4.37
CA LEU A 217 -11.20 -28.62 3.03
C LEU A 217 -10.11 -29.15 2.11
N ILE A 218 -8.88 -28.66 2.25
CA ILE A 218 -7.73 -29.15 1.49
C ILE A 218 -7.07 -30.39 2.13
N GLY A 219 -7.64 -30.91 3.22
CA GLY A 219 -7.10 -32.08 3.92
C GLY A 219 -5.77 -31.81 4.63
N ALA A 220 -5.52 -30.56 5.03
CA ALA A 220 -4.34 -30.18 5.80
C ALA A 220 -4.68 -30.04 7.30
N GLU A 221 -3.67 -30.22 8.14
CA GLU A 221 -3.78 -30.09 9.59
C GLU A 221 -3.20 -28.76 10.06
N ILE A 222 -3.91 -28.08 10.97
CA ILE A 222 -3.45 -26.80 11.52
C ILE A 222 -2.23 -27.05 12.42
N GLY A 223 -1.15 -26.33 12.15
CA GLY A 223 0.05 -26.33 12.95
C GLY A 223 -0.05 -25.46 14.20
N ALA A 224 0.73 -25.79 15.24
CA ALA A 224 0.93 -24.87 16.36
C ALA A 224 1.66 -23.59 15.91
N GLU A 225 1.29 -22.45 16.50
CA GLU A 225 2.02 -21.19 16.35
C GLU A 225 3.45 -21.35 16.87
N LYS A 226 4.44 -20.70 16.23
CA LYS A 226 5.79 -20.68 16.79
C LYS A 226 5.84 -19.68 17.94
N GLU A 227 6.64 -19.96 18.94
CA GLU A 227 7.00 -19.00 19.98
C GLU A 227 7.54 -17.71 19.33
N GLY A 228 6.84 -16.59 19.51
CA GLY A 228 7.15 -15.30 18.87
C GLY A 228 6.22 -14.86 17.74
N ASP A 229 5.27 -15.69 17.30
CA ASP A 229 4.16 -15.25 16.44
C ASP A 229 3.18 -14.41 17.30
N GLU A 230 3.39 -13.09 17.42
CA GLU A 230 2.47 -12.21 18.16
C GLU A 230 1.09 -12.14 17.48
N PRO A 231 -0.04 -12.06 18.23
CA PRO A 231 -1.36 -11.82 17.65
C PRO A 231 -1.39 -10.51 16.83
N LEU A 232 -1.42 -10.68 15.51
CA LEU A 232 -1.00 -9.69 14.50
C LEU A 232 -1.86 -8.41 14.39
N CYS A 233 -3.02 -8.34 15.03
CA CYS A 233 -3.80 -7.09 15.12
C CYS A 233 -3.15 -6.02 16.03
N LEU A 234 -2.07 -6.39 16.74
CA LEU A 234 -1.33 -5.55 17.69
C LEU A 234 -0.01 -5.00 17.15
N THR A 235 0.40 -5.36 15.92
CA THR A 235 1.65 -4.84 15.34
C THR A 235 1.66 -3.32 15.33
N ILE A 236 2.79 -2.74 15.71
CA ILE A 236 2.95 -1.28 15.70
C ILE A 236 2.91 -0.76 14.25
N PRO A 237 2.33 0.43 13.99
CA PRO A 237 2.45 1.07 12.68
C PRO A 237 3.92 1.22 12.28
N GLY A 238 4.24 0.86 11.03
CA GLY A 238 5.58 0.79 10.46
C GLY A 238 6.08 -0.64 10.24
N SER A 239 5.39 -1.65 10.77
CA SER A 239 5.84 -3.05 10.72
C SER A 239 5.30 -3.85 9.54
N ASP A 240 4.19 -3.44 8.92
CA ASP A 240 3.61 -4.17 7.78
C ASP A 240 3.96 -3.56 6.41
N TYR A 241 4.56 -2.37 6.40
CA TYR A 241 5.00 -1.64 5.21
C TYR A 241 3.88 -1.28 4.22
N HIS A 242 2.61 -1.43 4.61
CA HIS A 242 1.43 -1.14 3.81
C HIS A 242 0.62 0.03 4.39
N GLU A 243 1.26 0.88 5.20
CA GLU A 243 0.58 2.01 5.81
C GLU A 243 0.05 2.99 4.77
N SER A 244 -1.10 3.58 5.10
CA SER A 244 -1.86 4.42 4.17
C SER A 244 -2.78 5.39 4.90
N GLY A 245 -3.52 6.22 4.14
CA GLY A 245 -4.60 7.07 4.64
C GLY A 245 -4.18 8.39 5.29
N THR A 246 -2.90 8.58 5.59
CA THR A 246 -2.38 9.77 6.27
C THR A 246 -2.50 11.07 5.47
N CYS A 247 -2.74 10.98 4.17
CA CYS A 247 -3.13 12.09 3.30
C CYS A 247 -4.31 11.67 2.42
N ARG A 248 -5.32 11.00 3.03
CA ARG A 248 -6.39 10.31 2.29
C ARG A 248 -7.04 11.16 1.20
N MET A 249 -7.40 10.48 0.13
CA MET A 249 -8.22 10.98 -0.97
C MET A 249 -9.70 11.02 -0.56
N GLY A 250 -10.41 12.06 -0.99
CA GLY A 250 -11.84 12.23 -0.73
C GLY A 250 -12.45 13.38 -1.51
N MET A 251 -13.73 13.68 -1.24
CA MET A 251 -14.48 14.71 -1.98
C MET A 251 -14.45 16.08 -1.29
N SER A 252 -14.01 16.18 -0.04
CA SER A 252 -14.06 17.42 0.74
C SER A 252 -12.74 17.69 1.48
N PRO A 253 -12.25 18.94 1.52
CA PRO A 253 -11.10 19.33 2.32
C PRO A 253 -11.32 19.14 3.83
N SER A 254 -12.58 19.06 4.29
CA SER A 254 -12.89 18.85 5.71
C SER A 254 -12.50 17.47 6.23
N ASP A 255 -12.39 16.47 5.33
CA ASP A 255 -12.15 15.07 5.71
C ASP A 255 -11.11 14.35 4.83
N SER A 256 -10.49 15.04 3.88
CA SER A 256 -9.46 14.51 2.99
C SER A 256 -8.39 15.55 2.67
N VAL A 257 -7.19 15.09 2.30
CA VAL A 257 -6.07 15.96 1.94
C VAL A 257 -6.01 16.19 0.43
N VAL A 258 -6.35 15.16 -0.35
CA VAL A 258 -6.38 15.23 -1.81
C VAL A 258 -7.75 14.92 -2.37
N ASP A 259 -8.03 15.47 -3.54
CA ASP A 259 -9.24 15.16 -4.31
C ASP A 259 -9.09 13.86 -5.13
N SER A 260 -10.13 13.51 -5.90
CA SER A 260 -10.15 12.31 -6.74
C SER A 260 -9.07 12.26 -7.84
N THR A 261 -8.40 13.37 -8.14
CA THR A 261 -7.28 13.50 -9.08
C THR A 261 -5.91 13.47 -8.39
N CYS A 262 -5.91 13.26 -7.07
CA CYS A 262 -4.73 13.28 -6.21
C CYS A 262 -4.10 14.67 -6.03
N ALA A 263 -4.80 15.74 -6.43
CA ALA A 263 -4.40 17.12 -6.18
C ALA A 263 -4.72 17.50 -4.73
N VAL A 264 -3.83 18.23 -4.07
CA VAL A 264 -4.08 18.72 -2.71
C VAL A 264 -5.18 19.78 -2.73
N HIS A 265 -6.19 19.61 -1.88
CA HIS A 265 -7.35 20.50 -1.87
C HIS A 265 -6.95 21.95 -1.64
N GLY A 266 -7.45 22.85 -2.50
CA GLY A 266 -7.18 24.29 -2.39
C GLY A 266 -5.75 24.70 -2.73
N VAL A 267 -4.94 23.81 -3.33
CA VAL A 267 -3.53 24.09 -3.64
C VAL A 267 -3.23 23.87 -5.13
N LYS A 268 -2.90 24.95 -5.82
CA LYS A 268 -2.49 24.91 -7.24
C LYS A 268 -1.08 24.37 -7.37
N GLY A 269 -0.94 23.32 -8.19
CA GLY A 269 0.36 22.75 -8.56
C GLY A 269 0.91 21.71 -7.58
N LEU A 270 0.12 21.19 -6.63
CA LEU A 270 0.59 20.20 -5.67
C LEU A 270 -0.23 18.90 -5.72
N TRP A 271 0.44 17.78 -5.91
CA TRP A 271 -0.16 16.44 -5.91
C TRP A 271 0.55 15.50 -4.94
N ILE A 272 -0.11 14.40 -4.59
CA ILE A 272 0.46 13.30 -3.83
C ILE A 272 0.28 11.99 -4.60
N ALA A 273 1.35 11.20 -4.73
CA ALA A 273 1.40 9.97 -5.54
C ALA A 273 2.07 8.82 -4.77
N ASP A 274 1.52 8.48 -3.60
CA ASP A 274 1.95 7.34 -2.78
C ASP A 274 0.80 6.76 -1.94
N ASN A 275 1.08 5.74 -1.12
CA ASN A 275 0.06 5.05 -0.30
C ASN A 275 -0.69 5.96 0.69
N SER A 276 -0.16 7.15 1.04
CA SER A 276 -0.81 8.05 2.00
C SER A 276 -2.21 8.47 1.56
N ILE A 277 -2.49 8.45 0.24
CA ILE A 277 -3.78 8.88 -0.32
C ILE A 277 -4.86 7.81 -0.29
N LEU A 278 -4.51 6.54 -0.01
CA LEU A 278 -5.49 5.45 -0.08
C LEU A 278 -6.51 5.57 1.06
N PRO A 279 -7.81 5.68 0.78
CA PRO A 279 -8.83 5.89 1.81
C PRO A 279 -9.22 4.61 2.57
N THR A 280 -8.87 3.44 2.02
CA THR A 280 -9.12 2.13 2.60
C THR A 280 -8.02 1.18 2.15
N LEU A 281 -7.72 0.17 2.96
CA LEU A 281 -6.77 -0.88 2.61
C LEU A 281 -7.48 -2.23 2.69
N GLY A 282 -7.44 -2.99 1.60
CA GLY A 282 -8.03 -4.33 1.53
C GLY A 282 -7.13 -5.33 0.83
N SER A 283 -6.05 -4.91 0.20
CA SER A 283 -5.04 -5.77 -0.42
C SER A 283 -3.69 -5.07 -0.44
N ASN A 284 -2.65 -5.76 -0.89
CA ASN A 284 -1.33 -5.18 -1.09
C ASN A 284 -1.47 -3.91 -1.95
N PRO A 285 -1.03 -2.73 -1.47
CA PRO A 285 -1.42 -1.45 -2.06
C PRO A 285 -0.68 -1.10 -3.36
N THR A 286 0.48 -1.72 -3.62
CA THR A 286 1.43 -1.33 -4.67
C THR A 286 0.78 -1.08 -6.02
N LEU A 287 -0.02 -2.03 -6.52
CA LEU A 287 -0.65 -1.90 -7.84
C LEU A 287 -1.67 -0.77 -7.90
N THR A 288 -2.41 -0.57 -6.80
CA THR A 288 -3.37 0.55 -6.68
C THR A 288 -2.62 1.87 -6.73
N THR A 289 -1.54 1.98 -5.97
CA THR A 289 -0.71 3.19 -5.93
C THR A 289 -0.07 3.48 -7.27
N MET A 290 0.50 2.48 -7.96
CA MET A 290 1.05 2.66 -9.30
C MET A 290 -0.01 3.13 -10.30
N SER A 291 -1.20 2.53 -10.26
CA SER A 291 -2.31 2.91 -11.15
C SER A 291 -2.74 4.37 -10.92
N LEU A 292 -2.83 4.80 -9.65
CA LEU A 292 -3.12 6.18 -9.30
C LEU A 292 -2.00 7.12 -9.74
N SER A 293 -0.73 6.76 -9.51
CA SER A 293 0.43 7.56 -9.90
C SER A 293 0.52 7.78 -11.42
N LEU A 294 0.23 6.76 -12.23
CA LEU A 294 0.15 6.90 -13.70
C LEU A 294 -0.95 7.88 -14.11
N ARG A 295 -2.15 7.71 -13.55
CA ARG A 295 -3.29 8.61 -13.81
C ARG A 295 -2.98 10.05 -13.39
N THR A 296 -2.31 10.24 -12.26
CA THR A 296 -1.87 11.56 -11.79
C THR A 296 -0.85 12.16 -12.76
N GLY A 297 0.10 11.36 -13.25
CA GLY A 297 1.04 11.77 -14.30
C GLY A 297 0.32 12.26 -15.56
N ASP A 298 -0.65 11.49 -16.08
CA ASP A 298 -1.45 11.88 -17.24
C ASP A 298 -2.22 13.20 -17.00
N THR A 299 -2.74 13.38 -15.79
CA THR A 299 -3.46 14.61 -15.41
C THR A 299 -2.53 15.82 -15.43
N ILE A 300 -1.34 15.70 -14.82
CA ILE A 300 -0.32 16.75 -14.80
C ILE A 300 0.14 17.10 -16.21
N ILE A 301 0.32 16.09 -17.08
CA ILE A 301 0.71 16.30 -18.48
C ILE A 301 -0.35 17.10 -19.23
N ARG A 302 -1.64 16.79 -19.08
CA ARG A 302 -2.73 17.56 -19.72
C ARG A 302 -2.70 19.02 -19.30
N GLU A 303 -2.58 19.28 -18.00
CA GLU A 303 -2.46 20.65 -17.50
C GLU A 303 -1.20 21.38 -17.96
N LEU A 304 -0.14 20.68 -18.36
CA LEU A 304 1.06 21.31 -18.93
C LEU A 304 0.89 21.67 -20.41
N VAL A 305 -0.02 21.00 -21.12
CA VAL A 305 -0.34 21.29 -22.53
C VAL A 305 -1.32 22.46 -22.64
N ASP A 306 -2.18 22.62 -21.64
CA ASP A 306 -3.21 23.67 -21.60
C ASP A 306 -2.71 25.03 -21.04
N GLU A 307 -1.44 25.10 -20.57
CA GLU A 307 -0.75 26.32 -20.09
C GLU A 307 0.00 27.06 -21.21
#